data_AF-A0A484I9J4-F1
#
_entry.id   AF-A0A484I9J4-F1
#
_cell.length_a   1.000
_cell.length_b   1.000
_cell.length_c   1.000
_cell.angle_alpha   90.00
_cell.angle_beta   90.00
_cell.angle_gamma   90.00
#
_symmetry.space_group_name_H-M   'P 1'
#
loop_
_entity.id
_entity.type
_entity.pdbx_description
1 polymer ?
#
loop_
_entity_poly.entity_id
_entity_poly.type
_entity_poly.pdbx_seq_one_letter_code
_entity_poly.pdbx_strand_id
1 'polypeptide(L)'
;MSSGREFNESPNHFMVLDAIARGMKKIDSIAKVTKLSKDEVKLIVNDLLTQKLVNANEKRGFFGNKKIELSITDTGSRILETKKEELSYKSQKLQQLYQSGDRSQMQSYMQDNRMWIPMMLFSGLINMVMFASMMSFMGMAMNPAESAQTEGQVDQSGGSAAEDSGAAADSGDAGGFSDTGFDGGGMDTGGFDSF
;
A
#
# COMPACT_ATOMS: atom_id res chain seq x y z
N MET A 1 34.57 22.76 -4.28
CA MET A 1 33.26 22.45 -3.67
C MET A 1 32.66 21.33 -4.49
N SER A 2 32.65 20.11 -3.96
CA SER A 2 32.12 18.96 -4.71
C SER A 2 30.61 19.06 -4.66
N SER A 3 29.97 19.30 -5.80
CA SER A 3 28.52 19.17 -5.94
C SER A 3 28.17 17.72 -5.64
N GLY A 4 27.84 17.45 -4.37
CA GLY A 4 27.29 16.18 -3.95
C GLY A 4 26.04 15.97 -4.79
N ARG A 5 26.11 15.04 -5.74
CA ARG A 5 24.90 14.53 -6.40
C ARG A 5 24.07 13.94 -5.27
N GLU A 6 23.06 14.69 -4.83
CA GLU A 6 22.09 14.22 -3.85
C GLU A 6 21.53 12.92 -4.41
N PHE A 7 21.90 11.82 -3.79
CA PHE A 7 21.24 10.56 -4.06
C PHE A 7 19.75 10.80 -3.77
N ASN A 8 18.90 10.55 -4.76
CA ASN A 8 17.46 10.70 -4.58
C ASN A 8 17.01 9.62 -3.60
N GLU A 9 17.02 9.95 -2.30
CA GLU A 9 16.68 9.12 -1.15
C GLU A 9 15.18 8.81 -1.09
N SER A 10 14.57 8.46 -2.22
CA SER A 10 13.17 8.03 -2.21
C SER A 10 13.05 6.57 -1.75
N PRO A 11 11.95 6.22 -1.07
CA PRO A 11 11.63 4.84 -0.71
C PRO A 11 11.68 3.87 -1.90
N ASN A 12 11.16 4.29 -3.06
CA ASN A 12 11.13 3.46 -4.27
C ASN A 12 12.54 3.16 -4.80
N HIS A 13 13.49 4.10 -4.69
CA HIS A 13 14.89 3.87 -5.07
C HIS A 13 15.53 2.79 -4.19
N PHE A 14 15.29 2.85 -2.87
CA PHE A 14 15.78 1.83 -1.94
C PHE A 14 15.08 0.49 -2.12
N MET A 15 13.79 0.45 -2.47
CA MET A 15 13.10 -0.80 -2.80
C MET A 15 13.68 -1.47 -4.04
N VAL A 16 13.96 -0.69 -5.10
CA VAL A 16 14.62 -1.21 -6.31
C VAL A 16 16.04 -1.69 -6.00
N LEU A 17 16.80 -0.91 -5.24
CA LEU A 17 18.16 -1.28 -4.83
C LEU A 17 18.18 -2.56 -3.98
N ASP A 18 17.24 -2.71 -3.04
CA ASP A 18 17.08 -3.91 -2.23
C ASP A 18 16.62 -5.12 -3.06
N ALA A 19 15.74 -4.93 -4.05
CA ALA A 19 15.37 -6.00 -4.98
C ALA A 19 16.61 -6.53 -5.74
N ILE A 20 17.46 -5.63 -6.23
CA ILE A 20 18.71 -5.99 -6.93
C ILE A 20 19.68 -6.68 -5.96
N ALA A 21 19.81 -6.19 -4.73
CA ALA A 21 20.63 -6.81 -3.68
C ALA A 21 20.19 -8.25 -3.38
N ARG A 22 18.87 -8.51 -3.41
CA ARG A 22 18.27 -9.85 -3.27
C ARG A 22 18.42 -10.74 -4.51
N GLY A 23 19.14 -10.29 -5.53
CA GLY A 23 19.46 -11.07 -6.72
C GLY A 23 18.51 -10.88 -7.90
N MET A 24 17.63 -9.87 -7.87
CA MET A 24 16.75 -9.56 -9.01
C MET A 24 17.53 -8.84 -10.11
N LYS A 25 17.78 -9.55 -11.22
CA LYS A 25 18.69 -9.07 -12.28
C LYS A 25 18.00 -8.39 -13.47
N LYS A 26 16.67 -8.48 -13.57
CA LYS A 26 15.87 -8.00 -14.72
C LYS A 26 14.85 -6.96 -14.30
N ILE A 27 14.62 -5.95 -15.14
CA ILE A 27 13.60 -4.90 -14.92
C ILE A 27 12.21 -5.51 -14.65
N ASP A 28 11.77 -6.47 -15.47
CA ASP A 28 10.46 -7.09 -15.29
C ASP A 28 10.30 -7.78 -13.92
N SER A 29 11.36 -8.45 -13.49
CA SER A 29 11.39 -9.17 -12.23
C SER A 29 11.37 -8.18 -11.06
N ILE A 30 12.14 -7.09 -11.15
CA ILE A 30 12.16 -6.01 -10.16
C ILE A 30 10.78 -5.36 -10.05
N ALA A 31 10.20 -4.92 -11.17
CA ALA A 31 8.86 -4.31 -11.22
C ALA A 31 7.79 -5.21 -10.57
N LYS A 32 7.84 -6.52 -10.83
CA LYS A 32 6.91 -7.48 -10.24
C LYS A 32 6.99 -7.54 -8.70
N VAL A 33 8.20 -7.51 -8.14
CA VAL A 33 8.39 -7.62 -6.68
C VAL A 33 8.20 -6.29 -5.96
N THR A 34 8.63 -5.18 -6.56
CA THR A 34 8.46 -3.84 -5.96
C THR A 34 7.06 -3.28 -6.17
N LYS A 35 6.26 -3.88 -7.05
CA LYS A 35 4.93 -3.39 -7.47
C LYS A 35 4.95 -2.02 -8.15
N LEU A 36 6.11 -1.62 -8.67
CA LEU A 36 6.28 -0.40 -9.45
C LEU A 36 6.06 -0.66 -10.95
N SER A 37 5.77 0.40 -11.70
CA SER A 37 5.66 0.27 -13.15
C SER A 37 7.03 -0.04 -13.78
N LYS A 38 7.04 -0.71 -14.94
CA LYS A 38 8.32 -1.02 -15.63
C LYS A 38 9.09 0.25 -15.98
N ASP A 39 8.40 1.32 -16.38
CA ASP A 39 9.06 2.56 -16.78
C ASP A 39 9.62 3.32 -15.57
N GLU A 40 8.90 3.33 -14.45
CA GLU A 40 9.43 3.84 -13.19
C GLU A 40 10.68 3.06 -12.74
N VAL A 41 10.65 1.73 -12.80
CA VAL A 41 11.83 0.91 -12.48
C VAL A 41 13.00 1.22 -13.42
N LYS A 42 12.77 1.44 -14.72
CA LYS A 42 13.85 1.84 -15.65
C LYS A 42 14.45 3.18 -15.25
N LEU A 43 13.63 4.18 -14.92
CA LEU A 43 14.11 5.50 -14.49
C LEU A 43 14.98 5.37 -13.23
N ILE A 44 14.47 4.67 -12.21
CA ILE A 44 15.20 4.42 -10.96
C ILE A 44 16.51 3.67 -11.23
N VAL A 45 16.49 2.62 -12.06
CA VAL A 45 17.71 1.86 -12.38
C VAL A 45 18.73 2.75 -13.11
N ASN A 46 18.31 3.60 -14.03
CA ASN A 46 19.20 4.56 -14.69
C ASN A 46 19.84 5.54 -13.69
N ASP A 47 19.06 6.01 -12.72
CA ASP A 47 19.57 6.87 -11.65
C ASP A 47 20.59 6.12 -10.79
N LEU A 48 20.31 4.86 -10.39
CA LEU A 48 21.22 4.02 -9.62
C LEU A 48 22.52 3.68 -10.37
N LEU A 49 22.44 3.47 -11.69
CA LEU A 49 23.60 3.27 -12.56
C LEU A 49 24.47 4.54 -12.64
N THR A 50 23.84 5.69 -12.86
CA THR A 50 24.50 7.00 -12.90
C THR A 50 25.26 7.29 -11.60
N GLN A 51 24.70 6.82 -10.48
CA GLN A 51 25.25 6.98 -9.14
C GLN A 51 26.24 5.88 -8.74
N LYS A 52 26.51 4.91 -9.63
CA LYS A 52 27.42 3.77 -9.40
C LYS A 52 27.01 2.88 -8.22
N LEU A 53 25.71 2.83 -7.92
CA LEU A 53 25.13 1.94 -6.89
C LEU A 53 24.76 0.57 -7.45
N VAL A 54 24.56 0.52 -8.77
CA VAL A 54 24.28 -0.69 -9.54
C VAL A 54 25.22 -0.72 -10.74
N ASN A 55 25.53 -1.92 -11.22
CA ASN A 55 26.21 -2.18 -12.49
C ASN A 55 25.26 -2.91 -13.44
N ALA A 56 25.40 -2.62 -14.73
CA ALA A 56 24.74 -3.35 -15.80
C ALA A 56 25.78 -4.22 -16.53
N ASN A 57 25.63 -5.54 -16.45
CA ASN A 57 26.50 -6.49 -17.13
C ASN A 57 25.79 -7.04 -18.37
N GLU A 58 26.39 -6.87 -19.54
CA GLU A 58 25.95 -7.56 -20.75
C GLU A 58 26.45 -9.00 -20.74
N LYS A 59 25.52 -9.96 -20.67
CA LYS A 59 25.82 -11.38 -20.88
C LYS A 59 25.34 -11.83 -22.25
N ARG A 60 26.16 -12.64 -22.92
CA ARG A 60 25.77 -13.31 -24.17
C ARG A 60 24.80 -14.44 -23.85
N GLY A 61 23.58 -14.36 -24.36
CA GLY A 61 22.58 -15.41 -24.25
C GLY A 61 22.87 -16.60 -25.17
N PHE A 62 22.18 -17.72 -24.94
CA PHE A 62 22.35 -19.00 -25.63
C PHE A 62 22.09 -18.95 -27.16
N PHE A 63 21.46 -17.88 -27.66
CA PHE A 63 21.20 -17.64 -29.09
C PHE A 63 21.85 -16.35 -29.62
N GLY A 64 22.91 -15.84 -28.98
CA GLY A 64 23.60 -14.62 -29.42
C GLY A 64 22.92 -13.31 -29.00
N ASN A 65 21.74 -13.37 -28.40
CA ASN A 65 21.05 -12.19 -27.85
C ASN A 65 21.81 -11.63 -26.65
N LYS A 66 22.10 -10.32 -26.65
CA LYS A 66 22.65 -9.62 -25.49
C LYS A 66 21.59 -9.51 -24.40
N LYS A 67 21.91 -9.95 -23.19
CA LYS A 67 21.05 -9.85 -22.01
C LYS A 67 21.72 -8.95 -20.98
N ILE A 68 21.08 -7.84 -20.65
CA ILE A 68 21.54 -6.96 -19.57
C ILE A 68 21.10 -7.58 -18.24
N GLU A 69 22.05 -7.84 -17.35
CA GLU A 69 21.83 -8.28 -15.97
C GLU A 69 22.32 -7.20 -15.00
N LEU A 70 21.45 -6.82 -14.06
CA LEU A 70 21.77 -5.86 -13.01
C LEU A 70 22.44 -6.56 -11.82
N SER A 71 23.44 -5.91 -11.23
CA SER A 71 24.09 -6.33 -9.98
C SER A 71 24.39 -5.12 -9.11
N ILE A 72 24.20 -5.24 -7.79
CA ILE A 72 24.54 -4.17 -6.85
C ILE A 72 26.07 -4.00 -6.74
N THR A 73 26.54 -2.78 -6.47
CA THR A 73 27.95 -2.50 -6.17
C THR A 73 28.23 -2.57 -4.67
N ASP A 74 29.50 -2.57 -4.27
CA ASP A 74 29.87 -2.51 -2.84
C ASP A 74 29.35 -1.21 -2.19
N THR A 75 29.47 -0.09 -2.91
CA THR A 75 28.94 1.20 -2.47
C THR A 75 27.42 1.17 -2.33
N GLY A 76 26.71 0.60 -3.32
CA GLY A 76 25.26 0.42 -3.26
C GLY A 76 24.83 -0.45 -2.09
N SER A 77 25.57 -1.53 -1.83
CA SER A 77 25.31 -2.43 -0.70
C SER A 77 25.48 -1.71 0.63
N ARG A 78 26.57 -0.94 0.79
CA ARG A 78 26.82 -0.16 2.02
C ARG A 78 25.73 0.88 2.28
N ILE A 79 25.33 1.64 1.24
CA ILE A 79 24.26 2.65 1.36
C ILE A 79 22.94 1.99 1.74
N LEU A 80 22.61 0.87 1.10
CA LEU A 80 21.40 0.11 1.41
C LEU A 80 21.40 -0.40 2.85
N GLU A 81 22.52 -0.96 3.33
CA GLU A 81 22.66 -1.50 4.68
C GLU A 81 22.47 -0.39 5.73
N THR A 82 23.14 0.76 5.55
CA THR A 82 22.98 1.94 6.42
C THR A 82 21.52 2.36 6.50
N LYS A 83 20.82 2.39 5.35
CA LYS A 83 19.41 2.78 5.34
C LYS A 83 18.51 1.75 6.04
N LYS A 84 18.77 0.46 5.84
CA LYS A 84 18.05 -0.60 6.55
C LYS A 84 18.27 -0.53 8.06
N GLU A 85 19.47 -0.19 8.50
CA GLU A 85 19.76 0.00 9.92
C GLU A 85 18.95 1.17 10.50
N GLU A 86 18.93 2.33 9.81
CA GLU A 86 18.10 3.48 10.19
C GLU A 86 16.61 3.10 10.29
N LEU A 87 16.10 2.39 9.28
CA LEU A 87 14.70 1.94 9.26
C LEU A 87 14.42 0.85 10.29
N SER A 88 15.40 0.03 10.65
CA SER A 88 15.29 -0.97 11.71
C SER A 88 15.08 -0.30 13.07
N TYR A 89 15.86 0.73 13.39
CA TYR A 89 15.64 1.53 14.61
C TYR A 89 14.25 2.16 14.62
N LYS A 90 13.77 2.66 13.48
CA LYS A 90 12.42 3.22 13.37
C LYS A 90 11.33 2.18 13.58
N SER A 91 11.47 0.99 12.98
CA SER A 91 10.57 -0.14 13.19
C SER A 91 10.51 -0.56 14.66
N GLN A 92 11.67 -0.69 15.32
CA GLN A 92 11.75 -1.02 16.74
C GLN A 92 11.07 0.04 17.62
N LYS A 93 11.26 1.33 17.32
CA LYS A 93 10.59 2.40 18.05
C LYS A 93 9.08 2.34 17.88
N LEU A 94 8.59 2.07 16.67
CA LEU A 94 7.16 1.89 16.40
C LEU A 94 6.59 0.70 17.21
N GLN A 95 7.33 -0.41 17.30
CA GLN A 95 6.94 -1.56 18.13
C GLN A 95 6.86 -1.21 19.63
N GLN A 96 7.81 -0.42 20.15
CA GLN A 96 7.78 0.04 21.54
C GLN A 96 6.56 0.93 21.82
N LEU A 97 6.23 1.84 20.90
CA LEU A 97 5.05 2.69 21.02
C LEU A 97 3.74 1.88 20.95
N TYR A 98 3.71 0.82 20.14
CA TYR A 98 2.59 -0.11 20.12
C TYR A 98 2.46 -0.85 21.46
N GLN A 99 3.56 -1.33 22.04
CA GLN A 99 3.58 -2.01 23.33
C GLN A 99 3.20 -1.10 24.52
N SER A 100 3.51 0.20 24.44
CA SER A 100 3.12 1.15 25.49
C SER A 100 1.63 1.49 25.48
N GLY A 101 0.91 1.19 24.40
CA GLY A 101 -0.52 1.47 24.26
C GLY A 101 -0.85 2.93 23.95
N ASP A 102 0.14 3.80 23.74
CA ASP A 102 -0.08 5.22 23.41
C ASP A 102 -0.39 5.38 21.91
N ARG A 103 -1.68 5.38 21.56
CA ARG A 103 -2.16 5.53 20.18
C ARG A 103 -1.72 6.84 19.54
N SER A 104 -1.73 7.94 20.28
CA SER A 104 -1.44 9.28 19.76
C SER A 104 0.02 9.40 19.35
N GLN A 105 0.94 8.95 20.22
CA GLN A 105 2.37 8.95 19.91
C GLN A 105 2.69 7.99 18.76
N MET A 106 2.07 6.80 18.76
CA MET A 106 2.25 5.84 17.67
C MET A 106 1.74 6.40 16.33
N GLN A 107 0.59 7.07 16.32
CA GLN A 107 0.01 7.69 15.14
C GLN A 107 0.91 8.79 14.57
N SER A 108 1.38 9.71 15.41
CA SER A 108 2.31 10.76 14.98
C SER A 108 3.58 10.14 14.39
N TYR A 109 4.19 9.20 15.12
CA TYR A 109 5.43 8.56 14.67
C TYR A 109 5.27 7.80 13.35
N MET A 110 4.13 7.12 13.16
CA MET A 110 3.83 6.42 11.92
C MET A 110 3.57 7.39 10.76
N GLN A 111 2.89 8.52 11.01
CA GLN A 111 2.64 9.56 10.01
C GLN A 111 3.95 10.22 9.56
N ASP A 112 4.82 10.58 10.50
CA ASP A 112 6.13 11.19 10.22
C ASP A 112 7.02 10.28 9.36
N ASN A 113 6.89 8.97 9.56
CA ASN A 113 7.67 7.96 8.84
C ASN A 113 6.87 7.27 7.71
N ARG A 114 5.67 7.78 7.36
CA ARG A 114 4.72 7.12 6.44
C ARG A 114 5.34 6.76 5.10
N MET A 115 6.15 7.65 4.54
CA MET A 115 6.81 7.44 3.25
C MET A 115 7.77 6.25 3.27
N TRP A 116 8.35 5.92 4.42
CA TRP A 116 9.30 4.83 4.58
C TRP A 116 8.65 3.48 4.94
N ILE A 117 7.37 3.47 5.30
CA ILE A 117 6.63 2.25 5.63
C ILE A 117 6.62 1.25 4.47
N PRO A 118 6.34 1.64 3.21
CA PRO A 118 6.44 0.72 2.08
C PRO A 118 7.81 0.04 1.97
N MET A 119 8.90 0.78 2.23
CA MET A 119 10.24 0.21 2.22
C MET A 119 10.48 -0.72 3.42
N MET A 120 10.02 -0.39 4.62
CA MET A 120 10.11 -1.27 5.79
C MET A 120 9.35 -2.60 5.58
N LEU A 121 8.17 -2.53 4.96
CA LEU A 121 7.38 -3.72 4.61
C LEU A 121 8.08 -4.56 3.53
N PHE A 122 8.55 -3.90 2.47
CA PHE A 122 9.24 -4.56 1.35
C PHE A 122 10.53 -5.26 1.81
N SER A 123 11.31 -4.57 2.65
CA SER A 123 12.54 -5.08 3.22
C SER A 123 12.31 -6.15 4.30
N GLY A 124 11.09 -6.25 4.84
CA GLY A 124 10.74 -7.20 5.91
C GLY A 124 11.14 -6.73 7.32
N LEU A 125 11.49 -5.45 7.50
CA LEU A 125 11.73 -4.84 8.80
C LEU A 125 10.45 -4.72 9.64
N ILE A 126 9.30 -4.67 8.97
CA ILE A 126 7.96 -4.79 9.55
C ILE A 126 7.22 -5.84 8.73
N ASN A 127 6.52 -6.77 9.37
CA ASN A 127 5.68 -7.73 8.67
C ASN A 127 4.26 -7.15 8.45
N MET A 128 3.58 -7.62 7.41
CA MET A 128 2.21 -7.18 7.09
C MET A 128 1.24 -7.42 8.25
N VAL A 129 1.46 -8.47 9.05
CA VAL A 129 0.63 -8.79 10.22
C VAL A 129 0.77 -7.73 11.30
N MET A 130 1.99 -7.34 11.68
CA MET A 130 2.22 -6.26 12.66
C MET A 130 1.70 -4.93 12.15
N PHE A 131 1.93 -4.61 10.87
CA PHE A 131 1.39 -3.40 10.28
C PHE A 131 -0.14 -3.38 10.34
N ALA A 132 -0.81 -4.48 9.97
CA ALA A 132 -2.26 -4.60 10.09
C ALA A 132 -2.74 -4.48 11.55
N SER A 133 -2.03 -5.09 12.51
CA SER A 133 -2.34 -4.95 13.94
C SER A 133 -2.19 -3.51 14.45
N MET A 134 -1.15 -2.79 14.00
CA MET A 134 -0.95 -1.38 14.34
C MET A 134 -2.04 -0.50 13.71
N MET A 135 -2.40 -0.73 12.46
CA MET A 135 -3.50 -0.02 11.78
C MET A 135 -4.84 -0.25 12.48
N SER A 136 -5.12 -1.50 12.87
CA SER A 136 -6.31 -1.86 13.67
C SER A 136 -6.29 -1.17 15.04
N PHE A 137 -5.14 -1.10 15.69
CA PHE A 137 -4.99 -0.43 16.98
C PHE A 137 -5.18 1.09 16.90
N MET A 138 -4.81 1.71 15.77
CA MET A 138 -5.06 3.14 15.50
C MET A 138 -6.53 3.46 15.22
N GLY A 139 -7.43 2.48 15.21
CA GLY A 139 -8.83 2.73 14.90
C GLY A 139 -9.07 3.05 13.42
N MET A 140 -8.11 2.77 12.52
CA MET A 140 -8.41 2.63 11.08
C MET A 140 -9.09 1.28 10.80
N ALA A 141 -9.98 0.86 11.69
CA ALA A 141 -10.90 -0.23 11.43
C ALA A 141 -11.84 0.24 10.33
N MET A 142 -11.69 -0.31 9.13
CA MET A 142 -12.80 -0.37 8.18
C MET A 142 -13.91 -1.21 8.82
N ASN A 143 -14.74 -0.60 9.66
CA ASN A 143 -16.01 -1.17 10.07
C ASN A 143 -17.00 -0.05 10.46
N PRO A 144 -17.99 0.27 9.60
CA PRO A 144 -19.05 1.24 9.90
C PRO A 144 -19.92 0.86 11.12
N ALA A 145 -19.78 -0.37 11.62
CA ALA A 145 -20.57 -0.87 12.74
C ALA A 145 -20.10 -0.36 14.12
N GLU A 146 -18.83 0.02 14.28
CA GLU A 146 -18.32 0.51 15.59
C GLU A 146 -18.44 2.03 15.76
N SER A 147 -18.49 2.81 14.67
CA SER A 147 -18.80 4.25 14.73
C SER A 147 -20.20 4.51 15.28
N ALA A 148 -21.16 3.62 14.98
CA ALA A 148 -22.54 3.75 15.46
C ALA A 148 -22.70 3.52 16.97
N GLN A 149 -21.76 2.85 17.65
CA GLN A 149 -21.86 2.60 19.09
C GLN A 149 -21.25 3.70 19.95
N THR A 150 -20.46 4.62 19.37
CA THR A 150 -19.88 5.74 20.12
C THR A 150 -20.74 7.02 19.98
N GLU A 151 -21.59 7.11 18.95
CA GLU A 151 -22.57 8.21 18.80
C GLU A 151 -23.92 7.92 19.51
N GLY A 152 -24.16 6.68 19.95
CA GLY A 152 -25.41 6.26 20.59
C GLY A 152 -25.49 6.43 22.11
N GLN A 153 -24.46 6.97 22.78
CA GLN A 153 -24.42 7.07 24.25
C GLN A 153 -23.94 8.45 24.73
N VAL A 154 -24.56 9.51 24.23
CA VAL A 154 -24.57 10.85 24.87
C VAL A 154 -25.84 11.59 24.46
N ASP A 155 -27.01 11.07 24.80
CA ASP A 155 -28.15 11.95 25.10
C ASP A 155 -29.19 11.28 26.01
N GLN A 156 -28.93 11.32 27.31
CA GLN A 156 -29.97 11.26 28.32
C GLN A 156 -29.68 12.31 29.39
N SER A 157 -30.15 13.53 29.17
CA SER A 157 -30.78 14.33 30.23
C SER A 157 -31.30 15.66 29.70
N GLY A 158 -32.63 15.86 29.75
CA GLY A 158 -33.22 17.21 29.71
C GLY A 158 -34.51 17.31 28.92
N GLY A 159 -35.61 16.86 29.51
CA GLY A 159 -36.93 16.98 28.89
C GLY A 159 -37.45 18.42 28.81
N SER A 160 -38.40 18.65 27.90
CA SER A 160 -39.60 19.46 28.16
C SER A 160 -40.62 19.19 27.06
N ALA A 161 -41.81 18.76 27.49
CA ALA A 161 -43.00 18.67 26.67
C ALA A 161 -43.54 20.07 26.33
N ALA A 162 -44.04 20.25 25.10
CA ALA A 162 -45.06 21.23 24.72
C ALA A 162 -45.66 20.84 23.35
N GLU A 163 -46.87 20.26 23.40
CA GLU A 163 -48.12 20.64 22.69
C GLU A 163 -48.01 21.72 21.58
N ASP A 164 -48.82 21.82 20.53
CA ASP A 164 -49.97 21.11 19.95
C ASP A 164 -50.39 21.90 18.67
N SER A 165 -51.11 21.22 17.76
CA SER A 165 -52.08 21.74 16.78
C SER A 165 -51.66 22.57 15.56
N GLY A 166 -52.14 22.14 14.37
CA GLY A 166 -52.15 22.98 13.16
C GLY A 166 -52.38 22.23 11.85
N ALA A 167 -53.61 21.79 11.62
CA ALA A 167 -54.12 21.08 10.43
C ALA A 167 -53.76 21.68 9.04
N ALA A 168 -53.60 20.82 8.04
CA ALA A 168 -54.46 20.80 6.83
C ALA A 168 -54.12 19.60 5.93
N ALA A 169 -55.17 18.88 5.54
CA ALA A 169 -55.14 17.76 4.62
C ALA A 169 -54.89 18.21 3.17
N ASP A 170 -54.27 17.36 2.36
CA ASP A 170 -54.87 17.04 1.07
C ASP A 170 -54.55 15.61 0.65
N SER A 171 -55.61 14.94 0.23
CA SER A 171 -55.74 13.55 -0.16
C SER A 171 -55.50 13.39 -1.67
N GLY A 172 -54.55 12.55 -2.05
CA GLY A 172 -54.34 12.13 -3.44
C GLY A 172 -54.14 10.61 -3.50
N ASP A 173 -55.18 9.94 -3.95
CA ASP A 173 -55.43 8.50 -3.99
C ASP A 173 -54.79 7.77 -5.19
N ALA A 174 -54.64 6.46 -5.00
CA ALA A 174 -54.64 5.35 -5.97
C ALA A 174 -53.59 5.23 -7.09
N GLY A 175 -52.93 4.07 -7.10
CA GLY A 175 -52.42 3.45 -8.33
C GLY A 175 -51.46 2.27 -8.13
N GLY A 176 -52.00 1.07 -7.81
CA GLY A 176 -51.37 -0.20 -8.25
C GLY A 176 -51.21 -0.18 -9.79
N PHE A 177 -50.39 -1.00 -10.46
CA PHE A 177 -50.44 -2.46 -10.54
C PHE A 177 -49.16 -3.00 -11.22
N SER A 178 -48.76 -4.21 -10.79
CA SER A 178 -48.19 -5.35 -11.55
C SER A 178 -47.17 -5.19 -12.69
N ASP A 179 -46.03 -5.87 -12.49
CA ASP A 179 -45.52 -6.97 -13.32
C ASP A 179 -45.54 -6.81 -14.85
N THR A 180 -44.36 -6.63 -15.47
CA THR A 180 -44.09 -7.17 -16.81
C THR A 180 -42.58 -7.29 -17.08
N GLY A 181 -42.10 -8.54 -17.16
CA GLY A 181 -41.20 -9.00 -18.22
C GLY A 181 -39.73 -8.57 -18.21
N PHE A 182 -38.86 -9.42 -17.68
CA PHE A 182 -37.48 -9.53 -18.20
C PHE A 182 -37.34 -10.85 -18.94
N ASP A 183 -37.61 -10.78 -20.24
CA ASP A 183 -37.36 -11.81 -21.25
C ASP A 183 -35.93 -11.68 -21.80
N GLY A 184 -35.33 -12.83 -22.14
CA GLY A 184 -34.41 -12.89 -23.27
C GLY A 184 -32.91 -12.86 -22.96
N GLY A 185 -32.29 -14.03 -22.95
CA GLY A 185 -30.83 -14.12 -23.04
C GLY A 185 -30.24 -15.53 -22.84
N GLY A 186 -30.64 -16.48 -23.68
CA GLY A 186 -30.13 -17.85 -23.68
C GLY A 186 -28.60 -17.92 -23.83
N MET A 187 -27.95 -18.67 -22.94
CA MET A 187 -26.60 -19.16 -23.14
C MET A 187 -26.68 -20.63 -23.57
N ASP A 188 -26.45 -20.82 -24.86
CA ASP A 188 -26.20 -22.08 -25.53
C ASP A 188 -24.99 -22.76 -24.87
N THR A 189 -25.21 -23.92 -24.29
CA THR A 189 -24.20 -24.72 -23.59
C THR A 189 -23.55 -25.65 -24.62
N GLY A 190 -22.37 -25.25 -25.07
CA GLY A 190 -21.59 -25.97 -26.07
C GLY A 190 -21.32 -27.43 -25.69
N GLY A 191 -21.92 -28.34 -26.45
CA GLY A 191 -21.64 -29.77 -26.42
C GLY A 191 -20.28 -30.06 -27.06
N PHE A 192 -19.34 -30.48 -26.21
CA PHE A 192 -18.17 -31.24 -26.63
C PHE A 192 -18.45 -32.70 -26.33
N ASP A 193 -18.65 -33.51 -27.37
CA ASP A 193 -18.42 -34.94 -27.24
C ASP A 193 -18.05 -35.58 -28.59
N SER A 194 -17.18 -36.59 -28.47
CA SER A 194 -16.99 -37.73 -29.37
C SER A 194 -15.92 -37.69 -30.49
N PHE A 195 -14.78 -38.29 -30.12
CA PHE A 195 -13.92 -39.30 -30.79
C PHE A 195 -13.40 -39.09 -32.21
#